data_AF-A0A495YZE0-F1
#
_entry.id   AF-A0A495YZE0-F1
#
_cell.length_a   1.000
_cell.length_b   1.000
_cell.length_c   1.000
_cell.angle_alpha   90.00
_cell.angle_beta   90.00
_cell.angle_gamma   90.00
#
_symmetry.space_group_name_H-M   'P 1'
#
loop_
_entity.id
_entity.type
_entity.pdbx_description
1 polymer ?
#
loop_
_entity_poly.entity_id
_entity_poly.type
_entity_poly.pdbx_seq_one_letter_code
_entity_poly.pdbx_strand_id
1 'polypeptide(L)'
;MSLTQAMLSCYSAINPLVGLSSTALRLYGALEVFRDTYQSPMKDGWFRAPQLDKRLQQISLSKWEIEKGFTELIDAGLLQIRTERKTRWFQLK
;
A
#
# COMPACT_ATOMS: atom_id res chain seq x y z
N MET A 1 22.18 19.92 0.47
CA MET A 1 20.79 19.48 0.69
C MET A 1 19.89 20.70 0.61
N SER A 2 18.86 20.67 -0.25
CA SER A 2 17.99 21.81 -0.52
C SER A 2 16.93 21.96 0.58
N LEU A 3 16.54 23.19 0.93
CA LEU A 3 15.50 23.50 1.94
C LEU A 3 14.16 22.77 1.71
N THR A 4 13.81 22.53 0.45
CA THR A 4 12.62 21.77 0.04
C THR A 4 12.67 20.30 0.47
N GLN A 5 13.86 19.70 0.49
CA GLN A 5 14.04 18.28 0.80
C GLN A 5 13.96 18.02 2.30
N ALA A 6 14.44 18.97 3.12
CA ALA A 6 14.31 18.92 4.58
C ALA A 6 12.85 19.10 5.04
N MET A 7 12.09 19.99 4.38
CA MET A 7 10.66 20.19 4.67
C MET A 7 9.85 18.93 4.37
N LEU A 8 10.06 18.28 3.23
CA LEU A 8 9.37 17.03 2.86
C LEU A 8 9.59 15.91 3.88
N SER A 9 10.80 15.77 4.43
CA SER A 9 11.09 14.81 5.50
C SER A 9 10.36 15.10 6.82
N CYS A 10 10.14 16.37 7.17
CA CYS A 10 9.36 16.72 8.36
C CYS A 10 7.86 16.44 8.17
N TYR A 11 7.32 16.68 6.97
CA TYR A 11 5.91 16.43 6.69
C TYR A 11 5.58 14.94 6.55
N SER A 12 6.49 14.13 5.99
CA SER A 12 6.28 12.67 5.93
C SER A 12 6.29 12.00 7.32
N ALA A 13 6.93 12.62 8.32
CA ALA A 13 6.86 12.18 9.70
C ALA A 13 5.48 12.44 10.35
N ILE A 14 4.72 13.43 9.86
CA ILE A 14 3.40 13.81 10.38
C ILE A 14 2.27 13.16 9.57
N ASN A 15 2.42 13.10 8.24
CA ASN A 15 1.55 12.38 7.34
C ASN A 15 2.40 11.49 6.41
N PRO A 16 2.49 10.18 6.68
CA PRO A 16 3.34 9.26 5.90
C PRO A 16 2.90 9.11 4.44
N LEU A 17 1.74 9.64 4.06
CA LEU A 17 1.30 9.70 2.66
C LEU A 17 1.94 10.88 1.89
N VAL A 18 2.50 11.88 2.59
CA VAL A 18 3.15 13.03 1.95
C VAL A 18 4.52 12.62 1.41
N GLY A 19 4.72 12.84 0.11
CA GLY A 19 5.95 12.48 -0.60
C GLY A 19 5.86 11.18 -1.40
N LEU A 20 4.76 10.43 -1.27
CA LEU A 20 4.49 9.26 -2.10
C LEU A 20 4.08 9.64 -3.52
N SER A 21 4.39 8.76 -4.47
CA SER A 21 3.92 8.87 -5.84
C SER A 21 2.40 8.76 -5.93
N SER A 22 1.82 9.38 -6.96
CA SER A 22 0.39 9.24 -7.26
C SER A 22 -0.03 7.78 -7.42
N THR A 23 0.87 6.93 -7.88
CA THR A 23 0.64 5.49 -8.03
C THR A 23 0.52 4.80 -6.68
N ALA A 24 1.45 5.07 -5.75
CA ALA A 24 1.39 4.52 -4.40
C ALA A 24 0.15 5.01 -3.63
N LEU A 25 -0.23 6.29 -3.79
CA LEU A 25 -1.44 6.83 -3.18
C LEU A 25 -2.72 6.15 -3.70
N ARG A 26 -2.85 5.97 -5.02
CA ARG A 26 -3.98 5.23 -5.60
C ARG A 26 -4.03 3.78 -5.14
N LEU A 27 -2.86 3.14 -5.06
CA LEU A 27 -2.74 1.77 -4.58
C LEU A 27 -3.16 1.67 -3.10
N TYR A 28 -2.71 2.59 -2.26
CA TYR A 28 -3.09 2.66 -0.84
C TYR A 28 -4.60 2.80 -0.69
N GLY A 29 -5.22 3.74 -1.41
CA GLY A 29 -6.68 3.91 -1.39
C GLY A 29 -7.45 2.66 -1.87
N ALA A 30 -6.97 1.99 -2.91
CA ALA A 30 -7.57 0.73 -3.36
C ALA A 30 -7.42 -0.39 -2.31
N LEU A 31 -6.28 -0.47 -1.63
CA LEU A 31 -6.03 -1.42 -0.56
C LEU A 31 -6.92 -1.16 0.66
N GLU A 32 -7.23 0.10 0.99
CA GLU A 32 -8.18 0.42 2.07
C GLU A 32 -9.59 -0.11 1.78
N VAL A 33 -10.08 0.08 0.55
CA VAL A 33 -11.39 -0.47 0.14
C VAL A 33 -11.39 -2.01 0.24
N PHE A 34 -10.27 -2.65 -0.12
CA PHE A 34 -10.13 -4.11 0.01
C PHE A 34 -9.99 -4.57 1.47
N ARG A 35 -9.35 -3.80 2.35
CA ARG A 35 -9.25 -4.09 3.78
C ARG A 35 -10.64 -4.20 4.38
N ASP A 36 -11.49 -3.22 4.12
CA ASP A 36 -12.85 -3.17 4.70
C ASP A 36 -13.73 -4.31 4.16
N THR A 37 -13.49 -4.73 2.92
CA THR A 37 -14.25 -5.82 2.29
C THR A 37 -13.76 -7.23 2.70
N TYR A 38 -12.46 -7.40 2.92
CA TYR A 38 -11.82 -8.71 3.05
C TYR A 38 -11.05 -8.90 4.36
N GLN A 39 -11.44 -8.15 5.40
CA GLN A 39 -10.83 -8.23 6.72
C GLN A 39 -10.81 -9.67 7.22
N SER A 40 -9.68 -10.07 7.80
CA SER A 40 -9.55 -11.38 8.41
C SER A 40 -10.31 -11.42 9.74
N PRO A 41 -11.22 -12.37 9.95
CA PRO A 41 -11.87 -12.54 11.25
C PRO A 41 -10.91 -13.12 12.31
N MET A 42 -9.73 -13.62 11.91
CA MET A 42 -8.79 -14.31 12.79
C MET A 42 -7.47 -13.55 13.01
N LYS A 43 -7.18 -12.55 12.18
CA LYS A 43 -5.91 -11.79 12.24
C LYS A 43 -6.23 -10.30 12.20
N ASP A 44 -6.18 -9.67 13.35
CA ASP A 44 -6.53 -8.27 13.47
C ASP A 44 -5.64 -7.38 12.60
N GLY A 45 -6.25 -6.43 11.89
CA GLY A 45 -5.61 -5.56 10.90
C GLY A 45 -5.11 -6.22 9.60
N TRP A 46 -5.16 -7.55 9.48
CA TRP A 46 -4.77 -8.27 8.25
C TRP A 46 -5.97 -8.56 7.37
N PHE A 47 -5.78 -8.47 6.06
CA PHE A 47 -6.78 -8.85 5.06
C PHE A 47 -6.14 -9.65 3.94
N ARG A 48 -6.99 -10.35 3.19
CA ARG A 48 -6.59 -11.09 1.98
C ARG A 48 -7.53 -10.73 0.85
N ALA A 49 -7.01 -10.12 -0.20
CA ALA A 49 -7.82 -9.77 -1.36
C ALA A 49 -7.63 -10.82 -2.47
N PRO A 50 -8.65 -11.65 -2.76
CA PRO A 50 -8.57 -12.59 -3.88
C PRO A 50 -8.48 -11.83 -5.20
N GLN A 51 -7.58 -12.28 -6.09
CA GLN A 51 -7.36 -11.66 -7.41
C GLN A 51 -7.00 -10.17 -7.34
N LEU A 52 -6.35 -9.72 -6.27
CA LEU A 52 -5.97 -8.33 -6.07
C LEU A 52 -5.28 -7.72 -7.29
N ASP A 53 -4.27 -8.38 -7.84
CA ASP A 53 -3.55 -7.88 -9.02
C ASP A 53 -4.49 -7.65 -10.23
N LYS A 54 -5.46 -8.54 -10.45
CA LYS A 54 -6.45 -8.39 -11.54
C LYS A 54 -7.38 -7.20 -11.29
N ARG A 55 -7.81 -7.01 -10.04
CA ARG A 55 -8.68 -5.87 -9.66
C ARG A 55 -7.94 -4.55 -9.74
N LEU A 56 -6.67 -4.53 -9.35
CA LEU A 56 -5.81 -3.36 -9.51
C LEU A 56 -5.55 -3.04 -11.01
N GLN A 57 -5.42 -4.07 -11.85
CA GLN A 57 -5.36 -3.87 -13.30
C GLN A 57 -6.65 -3.32 -13.90
N GLN A 58 -7.82 -3.66 -13.35
CA GLN A 58 -9.11 -3.09 -13.76
C GLN A 58 -9.22 -1.59 -13.47
N ILE A 59 -8.49 -1.08 -12.47
CA ILE A 59 -8.38 0.38 -12.19
C ILE A 59 -7.17 1.01 -12.90
N SER A 60 -6.74 0.40 -14.01
CA SER A 60 -5.67 0.90 -14.89
C SER A 60 -4.28 0.97 -14.26
N LEU A 61 -3.99 0.16 -13.22
CA LEU A 61 -2.62 -0.03 -12.74
C LEU A 61 -1.98 -1.21 -13.44
N SER A 62 -0.90 -0.97 -14.18
CA SER A 62 -0.10 -2.04 -14.76
C SER A 62 0.57 -2.89 -13.66
N LYS A 63 0.97 -4.12 -13.99
CA LYS A 63 1.67 -5.01 -13.05
C LYS A 63 2.93 -4.33 -12.46
N TRP A 64 3.69 -3.64 -13.31
CA TRP A 64 4.90 -2.92 -12.87
C TRP A 64 4.56 -1.76 -11.92
N GLU A 65 3.49 -1.00 -12.19
CA GLU A 65 3.03 0.06 -11.29
C GLU A 65 2.57 -0.47 -9.93
N ILE A 66 1.90 -1.64 -9.92
CA ILE A 66 1.49 -2.31 -8.69
C ILE A 66 2.73 -2.72 -7.87
N GLU A 67 3.72 -3.35 -8.51
CA GLU A 67 4.95 -3.76 -7.84
C GLU A 67 5.73 -2.56 -7.31
N LYS A 68 5.88 -1.50 -8.11
CA LYS A 68 6.53 -0.26 -7.68
C LYS A 68 5.79 0.40 -6.51
N GLY A 69 4.46 0.50 -6.60
CA GLY A 69 3.64 1.08 -5.55
C GLY A 69 3.71 0.27 -4.25
N PHE A 70 3.77 -1.07 -4.32
CA PHE A 70 3.97 -1.89 -3.13
C PHE A 70 5.31 -1.61 -2.46
N THR A 71 6.40 -1.58 -3.24
CA THR A 71 7.72 -1.26 -2.70
C THR A 71 7.71 0.09 -1.98
N GLU A 72 7.12 1.11 -2.61
CA GLU A 72 7.04 2.44 -2.04
C GLU A 72 6.23 2.49 -0.73
N LEU A 73 5.10 1.80 -0.67
CA LEU A 73 4.28 1.70 0.55
C LEU A 73 4.97 0.89 1.65
N ILE A 74 5.75 -0.13 1.31
CA ILE A 74 6.54 -0.90 2.27
C ILE A 74 7.68 -0.04 2.83
N ASP A 75 8.40 0.67 1.97
CA ASP A 75 9.51 1.55 2.35
C ASP A 75 9.03 2.71 3.25
N ALA A 76 7.81 3.21 3.00
CA ALA A 76 7.15 4.20 3.84
C ALA A 76 6.57 3.61 5.15
N GLY A 77 6.66 2.29 5.35
CA GLY A 77 6.12 1.61 6.54
C GLY A 77 4.59 1.57 6.61
N LEU A 78 3.92 1.80 5.50
CA LEU A 78 2.46 1.86 5.37
C LEU A 78 1.81 0.54 4.97
N LEU A 79 2.58 -0.36 4.36
CA LEU A 79 2.12 -1.66 3.93
C LEU A 79 3.04 -2.76 4.43
N GLN A 80 2.45 -3.80 5.02
CA GLN A 80 3.12 -5.06 5.27
C GLN A 80 2.49 -6.17 4.42
N ILE A 81 3.35 -7.02 3.86
CA ILE A 81 2.94 -8.16 3.05
C ILE A 81 3.57 -9.42 3.64
N ARG A 82 2.76 -10.46 3.87
CA ARG A 82 3.24 -11.77 4.30
C ARG A 82 2.68 -12.86 3.40
N THR A 83 3.50 -13.87 3.11
CA THR A 83 3.04 -15.04 2.37
C THR A 83 3.06 -16.25 3.29
N GLU A 84 1.88 -16.79 3.58
CA GLU A 84 1.71 -17.98 4.43
C GLU A 84 0.91 -19.03 3.67
N ARG A 85 1.44 -20.25 3.56
CA ARG A 85 0.75 -21.38 2.88
C ARG A 85 0.18 -21.00 1.50
N LYS A 86 0.98 -20.32 0.67
CA LYS A 86 0.60 -19.78 -0.65
C LYS A 86 -0.48 -18.70 -0.65
N THR A 87 -0.88 -18.21 0.52
CA THR A 87 -1.81 -17.08 0.67
C THR A 87 -1.01 -15.82 0.98
N ARG A 88 -1.22 -14.78 0.17
CA ARG A 88 -0.65 -13.45 0.40
C ARG A 88 -1.60 -12.65 1.29
N TRP A 89 -1.07 -12.17 2.40
CA TRP A 89 -1.73 -11.35 3.40
C TRP A 89 -1.18 -9.94 3.33
N PHE A 90 -2.07 -8.98 3.56
CA PHE A 90 -1.76 -7.57 3.53
C PHE A 90 -2.20 -6.93 4.84
N GLN A 91 -1.43 -5.99 5.34
CA GLN A 91 -1.78 -5.17 6.49
C GLN A 91 -1.40 -3.72 6.16
N LEU A 92 -2.37 -2.82 6.27
CA LEU A 92 -2.15 -1.39 6.19
C LEU A 92 -1.96 -0.82 7.59
N LYS A 93 -1.11 0.19 7.69
CA LYS A 93 -0.89 0.97 8.91
C LYS A 93 -1.60 2.31 8.82
#